data_AF-A0A2V7EBK3-F1
#
_entry.id   AF-A0A2V7EBK3-F1
#
_cell.length_a   1.000
_cell.length_b   1.000
_cell.length_c   1.000
_cell.angle_alpha   90.00
_cell.angle_beta   90.00
_cell.angle_gamma   90.00
#
_symmetry.space_group_name_H-M   'P 1'
#
loop_
_entity.id
_entity.type
_entity.pdbx_description
1 polymer ?
#
loop_
_entity_poly.entity_id
_entity_poly.type
_entity_poly.pdbx_seq_one_letter_code
_entity_poly.pdbx_strand_id
1 'polypeptide(L)'
;MLKWWIPLAVAGSVVGTAAPEPAQVGLIRINGAIGPATANYVARAIDAAAEQHDQCLIIELDTPGGLLESTKDIVQTFYASKVPVVVYVSPSGASAGSAGVFITLAADIAAMAPNTVIGAAHPVAFGLGGGADSSNDVMRKKMENYTSSFIESIADKRHRNVEWAKSAVLQSVATTAQKALKANVIDLIAEDVPNLLKQLDGRTAGGRTLQTANAKIVDIPMSPGERVFQLIWRPEVMFLLLLIAMYGIIGELSSPGAILPGVVGAIAVILLLFMSATLPVNVAGLALIGLAIALFVIDVFTPTHGVLTAGGVVSFFLGALMLFNRAAPGFALSLAWIIPATVITATFFIFVVGKGIRAQFTPVRAGTETMIGKRVIALSLTDSRGGQVFFEGERWNAVSKTPIEPGQSGEVTGRNGLTLNVKPTT
;
A
#
# COMPACT_ATOMS: atom_id res chain seq x y z
N MET A 1 -15.09 6.94 96.71
CA MET A 1 -15.66 7.09 95.35
C MET A 1 -14.98 8.29 94.70
N LEU A 2 -14.34 8.31 93.54
CA LEU A 2 -13.85 7.35 92.55
C LEU A 2 -12.89 8.23 91.69
N LYS A 3 -11.58 7.96 91.67
CA LYS A 3 -10.60 8.76 90.90
C LYS A 3 -10.74 8.42 89.40
N TRP A 4 -11.00 9.40 88.56
CA TRP A 4 -10.97 9.26 87.10
C TRP A 4 -9.67 9.84 86.56
N TRP A 5 -8.83 8.99 85.98
CA TRP A 5 -7.66 9.36 85.20
C TRP A 5 -8.06 9.40 83.73
N ILE A 6 -7.87 10.53 83.07
CA ILE A 6 -8.09 10.68 81.62
C ILE A 6 -6.74 10.38 80.94
N PRO A 7 -6.63 9.39 80.04
CA PRO A 7 -5.41 9.18 79.27
C PRO A 7 -5.36 10.21 78.14
N LEU A 8 -4.24 10.94 78.06
CA LEU A 8 -3.90 11.81 76.95
C LEU A 8 -3.43 10.93 75.78
N ALA A 9 -4.28 10.73 74.77
CA ALA A 9 -3.90 10.01 73.56
C ALA A 9 -3.10 10.96 72.64
N VAL A 10 -1.79 10.76 72.59
CA VAL A 10 -0.92 11.41 71.60
C VAL A 10 -1.14 10.69 70.26
N ALA A 11 -1.91 11.30 69.36
CA ALA A 11 -2.03 10.84 67.98
C ALA A 11 -0.73 11.16 67.24
N GLY A 12 0.19 10.18 67.17
CA GLY A 12 1.33 10.24 66.29
C GLY A 12 0.87 10.18 64.83
N SER A 13 0.90 11.30 64.13
CA SER A 13 0.72 11.36 62.68
C SER A 13 1.92 10.68 62.01
N VAL A 14 1.74 9.42 61.61
CA VAL A 14 2.66 8.74 60.70
C VAL A 14 2.48 9.40 59.33
N VAL A 15 3.41 10.29 58.97
CA VAL A 15 3.57 10.75 57.59
C VAL A 15 4.03 9.54 56.80
N GLY A 16 3.09 8.89 56.11
CA GLY A 16 3.42 7.87 55.12
C GLY A 16 4.21 8.54 54.00
N THR A 17 5.52 8.32 53.97
CA THR A 17 6.34 8.63 52.79
C THR A 17 5.80 7.78 51.65
N ALA A 18 5.08 8.40 50.71
CA ALA A 18 4.75 7.75 49.44
C ALA A 18 6.07 7.24 48.83
N ALA A 19 6.11 5.95 48.50
CA ALA A 19 7.26 5.40 47.79
C ALA A 19 7.50 6.23 46.53
N PRO A 20 8.75 6.63 46.22
CA PRO A 20 9.02 7.37 45.00
C PRO A 20 8.49 6.57 43.82
N GLU A 21 7.71 7.22 42.95
CA GLU A 21 7.24 6.56 41.73
C GLU A 21 8.45 6.02 40.96
N PRO A 22 8.39 4.78 40.45
CA PRO A 22 9.49 4.21 39.69
C PRO A 22 9.77 5.13 38.50
N ALA A 23 11.07 5.37 38.23
CA ALA A 23 11.49 6.13 37.06
C ALA A 23 10.83 5.56 35.79
N GLN A 24 10.51 6.42 34.83
CA GLN A 24 9.81 6.02 33.61
C GLN A 24 10.71 6.20 32.40
N VAL A 25 10.51 5.35 31.39
CA VAL A 25 11.18 5.44 30.09
C VAL A 25 10.13 5.25 29.01
N GLY A 26 9.99 6.24 28.14
CA GLY A 26 9.14 6.17 26.97
C GLY A 26 9.71 5.20 25.94
N LEU A 27 8.84 4.44 25.28
CA LEU A 27 9.23 3.51 24.22
C LEU A 27 8.35 3.72 22.98
N ILE A 28 8.99 3.94 21.84
CA ILE A 28 8.34 3.87 20.53
C ILE A 28 9.00 2.82 19.66
N ARG A 29 8.21 2.27 18.72
CA ARG A 29 8.66 1.30 17.74
C ARG A 29 8.45 1.84 16.33
N ILE A 30 9.51 1.83 15.55
CA ILE A 30 9.52 2.24 14.15
C ILE A 30 9.94 1.02 13.32
N ASN A 31 8.97 0.45 12.61
CA ASN A 31 9.18 -0.63 11.64
C ASN A 31 8.80 -0.14 10.25
N GLY A 32 9.72 -0.23 9.30
CA GLY A 32 9.51 0.12 7.90
C GLY A 32 10.09 1.47 7.51
N ALA A 33 9.56 2.06 6.44
CA ALA A 33 10.14 3.24 5.82
C ALA A 33 10.03 4.51 6.69
N ILE A 34 11.04 5.37 6.60
CA ILE A 34 11.05 6.71 7.21
C ILE A 34 10.34 7.71 6.30
N GLY A 35 9.26 8.30 6.79
CA GLY A 35 8.50 9.33 6.08
C GLY A 35 7.87 10.34 7.04
N PRO A 36 7.00 11.24 6.53
CA PRO A 36 6.44 12.33 7.31
C PRO A 36 5.65 11.87 8.54
N ALA A 37 4.92 10.74 8.45
CA ALA A 37 4.21 10.15 9.57
C ALA A 37 5.16 9.72 10.69
N THR A 38 6.31 9.13 10.33
CA THR A 38 7.35 8.70 11.27
C THR A 38 8.01 9.91 11.94
N ALA A 39 8.30 10.97 11.17
CA ALA A 39 8.87 12.20 11.72
C ALA A 39 7.93 12.86 12.76
N ASN A 40 6.64 12.98 12.42
CA ASN A 40 5.62 13.49 13.34
C ASN A 40 5.46 12.62 14.59
N TYR A 41 5.49 11.31 14.42
CA TYR A 41 5.42 10.36 15.53
C TYR A 41 6.60 10.51 16.48
N VAL A 42 7.82 10.61 15.96
CA VAL A 42 9.03 10.83 16.76
C VAL A 42 8.96 12.15 17.52
N ALA A 43 8.56 13.25 16.86
CA ALA A 43 8.41 14.55 17.52
C ALA A 43 7.40 14.50 18.66
N ARG A 44 6.21 13.95 18.41
CA ARG A 44 5.17 13.78 19.43
C ARG A 44 5.63 12.88 20.58
N ALA A 45 6.39 11.82 20.30
CA ALA A 45 6.89 10.93 21.32
C ALA A 45 7.93 11.60 22.23
N ILE A 46 8.79 12.45 21.66
CA ILE A 46 9.74 13.26 22.42
C ILE A 46 8.99 14.24 23.32
N ASP A 47 7.98 14.93 22.80
CA ASP A 47 7.15 15.85 23.59
C ASP A 47 6.43 15.10 24.73
N ALA A 48 5.80 13.97 24.44
CA ALA A 48 5.11 13.16 25.43
C ALA A 48 6.05 12.61 26.52
N ALA A 49 7.26 12.17 26.15
CA ALA A 49 8.26 11.72 27.10
C ALA A 49 8.79 12.88 27.97
N ALA A 50 8.90 14.08 27.40
CA ALA A 50 9.28 15.28 28.15
C ALA A 50 8.18 15.72 29.14
N GLU A 51 6.90 15.66 28.74
CA GLU A 51 5.74 15.94 29.58
C GLU A 51 5.60 14.95 30.75
N GLN A 52 5.95 13.68 30.51
CA GLN A 52 5.92 12.61 31.53
C GLN A 52 7.18 12.58 32.40
N HIS A 53 8.16 13.46 32.14
CA HIS A 53 9.45 13.50 32.82
C HIS A 53 10.23 12.19 32.75
N ASP A 54 10.13 11.49 31.61
CA ASP A 54 10.86 10.25 31.37
C ASP A 54 12.37 10.46 31.50
N GLN A 55 13.07 9.39 31.90
CA GLN A 55 14.53 9.38 31.96
C GLN A 55 15.14 9.50 30.56
N CYS A 56 14.53 8.83 29.58
CA CYS A 56 14.85 8.90 28.17
C CYS A 56 13.67 8.42 27.33
N LEU A 57 13.73 8.71 26.02
CA LEU A 57 12.90 8.05 25.02
C LEU A 57 13.74 6.98 24.30
N ILE A 58 13.28 5.74 24.34
CA ILE A 58 13.84 4.64 23.54
C ILE A 58 13.06 4.53 22.22
N ILE A 59 13.80 4.47 21.12
CA ILE A 59 13.28 4.27 19.78
C ILE A 59 13.80 2.92 19.29
N GLU A 60 12.96 1.89 19.34
CA GLU A 60 13.23 0.62 18.67
C GLU A 60 13.08 0.81 17.16
N LEU A 61 14.16 0.54 16.43
CA LEU A 61 14.28 0.86 15.00
C LEU A 61 14.59 -0.39 14.17
N ASP A 62 13.72 -0.65 13.18
CA ASP A 62 13.97 -1.54 12.06
C ASP A 62 13.52 -0.85 10.78
N THR A 63 14.46 -0.34 9.99
CA THR A 63 14.16 0.46 8.80
C THR A 63 15.10 0.15 7.64
N PRO A 64 14.57 -0.01 6.42
CA PRO A 64 15.38 -0.08 5.22
C PRO A 64 15.83 1.31 4.73
N GLY A 65 15.30 2.40 5.29
CA GLY A 65 15.54 3.76 4.82
C GLY A 65 14.26 4.58 4.65
N GLY A 66 14.37 5.69 3.91
CA GLY A 66 13.23 6.54 3.62
C GLY A 66 13.63 7.91 3.06
N LEU A 67 12.76 8.90 3.27
CA LEU A 67 12.95 10.25 2.73
C LEU A 67 14.02 11.02 3.50
N LEU A 68 14.93 11.67 2.77
CA LEU A 68 16.01 12.47 3.36
C LEU A 68 15.47 13.67 4.16
N GLU A 69 14.41 14.34 3.70
CA GLU A 69 13.83 15.47 4.44
C GLU A 69 13.23 15.03 5.78
N SER A 70 12.44 13.95 5.81
CA SER A 70 11.92 13.39 7.07
C SER A 70 13.03 12.92 8.00
N THR A 71 14.14 12.42 7.45
CA THR A 71 15.33 12.06 8.24
C THR A 71 15.95 13.28 8.89
N LYS A 72 16.09 14.38 8.14
CA LYS A 72 16.60 15.65 8.63
C LYS A 72 15.69 16.26 9.71
N ASP A 73 14.37 16.19 9.53
CA ASP A 73 13.40 16.63 10.54
C ASP A 73 13.58 15.85 11.86
N ILE A 74 13.75 14.52 11.78
CA ILE A 74 14.02 13.67 12.95
C ILE A 74 15.33 14.06 13.64
N VAL A 75 16.41 14.24 12.87
CA VAL A 75 17.73 14.65 13.42
C VAL A 75 17.64 16.01 14.12
N GLN A 76 16.94 16.98 13.53
CA GLN A 76 16.72 18.29 14.15
C GLN A 76 15.91 18.17 15.43
N THR A 77 14.88 17.32 15.43
CA THR A 77 14.05 17.04 16.60
C THR A 77 14.88 16.42 17.73
N PHE A 78 15.80 15.49 17.43
CA PHE A 78 16.71 14.93 18.43
C PHE A 78 17.60 16.01 19.06
N TYR A 79 18.10 16.94 18.26
CA TYR A 79 18.94 18.03 18.77
C TYR A 79 18.19 19.07 19.58
N ALA A 80 16.89 19.22 19.37
CA ALA A 80 16.01 20.09 20.15
C ALA A 80 15.40 19.38 21.38
N SER A 81 15.62 18.07 21.51
CA SER A 81 14.99 17.26 22.55
C SER A 81 15.40 17.70 23.95
N LYS A 82 14.40 17.77 24.85
CA LYS A 82 14.60 18.03 26.29
C LYS A 82 14.83 16.76 27.09
N VAL A 83 14.59 15.59 26.49
CA VAL A 83 14.84 14.27 27.08
C VAL A 83 15.89 13.53 26.25
N PRO A 84 16.80 12.77 26.88
CA PRO A 84 17.77 11.96 26.14
C PRO A 84 17.07 10.98 25.20
N VAL A 85 17.53 10.90 23.95
CA VAL A 85 17.00 9.96 22.95
C VAL A 85 17.97 8.81 22.75
N VAL A 86 17.47 7.59 22.93
CA VAL A 86 18.19 6.34 22.70
C VAL A 86 17.62 5.66 21.48
N VAL A 87 18.41 5.46 20.43
CA VAL A 87 18.01 4.66 19.28
C VAL A 87 18.54 3.24 19.46
N TYR A 88 17.66 2.26 19.42
CA TYR A 88 17.99 0.85 19.58
C TYR A 88 17.58 0.06 18.33
N VAL A 89 18.57 -0.33 17.52
CA VAL A 89 18.32 -1.16 16.33
C VAL A 89 17.98 -2.58 16.79
N SER A 90 16.72 -2.97 16.64
CA SER A 90 16.11 -4.12 17.33
C SER A 90 14.84 -4.56 16.58
N PRO A 91 14.45 -5.85 16.64
CA PRO A 91 15.06 -6.97 17.37
C PRO A 91 16.31 -7.55 16.65
N SER A 92 16.86 -8.65 17.17
CA SER A 92 17.88 -9.42 16.45
C SER A 92 17.44 -9.71 15.01
N GLY A 93 18.29 -9.39 14.03
CA GLY A 93 17.97 -9.47 12.59
C GLY A 93 17.42 -8.18 11.97
N ALA A 94 17.08 -7.18 12.78
CA ALA A 94 16.69 -5.85 12.31
C ALA A 94 17.86 -5.10 11.64
N SER A 95 17.51 -4.03 10.92
CA SER A 95 18.47 -3.19 10.23
C SER A 95 18.22 -1.70 10.40
N ALA A 96 19.30 -0.92 10.41
CA ALA A 96 19.28 0.52 10.29
C ALA A 96 19.94 0.90 8.95
N GLY A 97 19.18 0.72 7.87
CA GLY A 97 19.60 1.04 6.51
C GLY A 97 19.31 2.50 6.15
N SER A 98 20.14 3.09 5.30
CA SER A 98 19.87 4.41 4.71
C SER A 98 19.56 5.50 5.75
N ALA A 99 18.34 6.07 5.75
CA ALA A 99 17.86 7.01 6.76
C ALA A 99 18.12 6.54 8.21
N GLY A 100 18.03 5.23 8.47
CA GLY A 100 18.28 4.64 9.78
C GLY A 100 19.69 4.90 10.31
N VAL A 101 20.69 5.04 9.43
CA VAL A 101 22.07 5.39 9.82
C VAL A 101 22.11 6.78 10.42
N PHE A 102 21.52 7.77 9.76
CA PHE A 102 21.46 9.17 10.23
C PHE A 102 20.73 9.27 11.57
N ILE A 103 19.58 8.61 11.68
CA ILE A 103 18.76 8.61 12.89
C ILE A 103 19.55 7.99 14.05
N THR A 104 20.15 6.82 13.83
CA THR A 104 20.96 6.14 14.85
C THR A 104 22.16 6.98 15.27
N LEU A 105 22.90 7.55 14.31
CA LEU A 105 24.07 8.38 14.58
C LEU A 105 23.72 9.75 15.19
N ALA A 106 22.47 10.20 15.14
CA ALA A 106 22.04 11.46 15.75
C ALA A 106 21.56 11.30 17.20
N ALA A 107 21.30 10.07 17.65
CA ALA A 107 20.81 9.78 19.00
C ALA A 107 21.83 10.20 20.07
N ASP A 108 21.36 10.48 21.30
CA ASP A 108 22.28 10.65 22.43
C ASP A 108 23.01 9.36 22.73
N ILE A 109 22.32 8.22 22.62
CA ILE A 109 22.88 6.87 22.74
C ILE A 109 22.40 6.01 21.58
N ALA A 110 23.33 5.40 20.87
CA ALA A 110 23.11 4.47 19.78
C ALA A 110 23.38 3.04 20.28
N ALA A 111 22.35 2.19 20.19
CA ALA A 111 22.38 0.82 20.64
C ALA A 111 21.98 -0.12 19.51
N MET A 112 22.51 -1.34 19.50
CA MET A 112 22.14 -2.38 18.54
C MET A 112 21.91 -3.72 19.24
N ALA A 113 20.92 -4.48 18.78
CA ALA A 113 20.77 -5.88 19.19
C ALA A 113 21.83 -6.76 18.51
N PRO A 114 22.18 -7.93 19.07
CA PRO A 114 23.00 -8.92 18.36
C PRO A 114 22.41 -9.24 16.98
N ASN A 115 23.26 -9.57 16.01
CA ASN A 115 22.87 -9.94 14.64
C ASN A 115 22.10 -8.87 13.86
N THR A 116 22.18 -7.60 14.26
CA THR A 116 21.65 -6.47 13.48
C THR A 116 22.74 -5.84 12.61
N VAL A 117 22.29 -5.06 11.61
CA VAL A 117 23.15 -4.41 10.61
C VAL A 117 22.83 -2.92 10.51
N ILE A 118 23.87 -2.09 10.36
CA ILE A 118 23.75 -0.65 10.10
C ILE A 118 24.62 -0.25 8.90
N GLY A 119 24.11 0.63 8.03
CA GLY A 119 24.87 1.17 6.89
C GLY A 119 24.04 1.35 5.62
N ALA A 120 24.69 1.21 4.46
CA ALA A 120 24.08 1.37 3.14
C ALA A 120 23.29 2.70 3.02
N ALA A 121 23.99 3.82 3.24
CA ALA A 121 23.43 5.16 3.31
C ALA A 121 23.60 6.01 2.06
N HIS A 122 23.87 5.38 0.93
CA HIS A 122 24.02 6.06 -0.34
C HIS A 122 22.69 6.67 -0.82
N PRO A 123 22.65 7.96 -1.19
CA PRO A 123 21.42 8.60 -1.63
C PRO A 123 21.01 8.10 -3.01
N VAL A 124 19.70 7.88 -3.18
CA VAL A 124 19.10 7.52 -4.46
C VAL A 124 17.99 8.51 -4.80
N ALA A 125 17.91 8.92 -6.07
CA ALA A 125 16.79 9.74 -6.53
C ALA A 125 15.55 8.88 -6.78
N PHE A 126 14.40 9.31 -6.27
CA PHE A 126 13.10 8.73 -6.57
C PHE A 126 12.38 9.61 -7.61
N GLY A 127 11.85 9.00 -8.69
CA GLY A 127 11.02 9.73 -9.67
C GLY A 127 11.04 9.17 -11.11
N LEU A 128 10.12 9.69 -11.93
CA LEU A 128 9.97 9.41 -13.36
C LEU A 128 11.16 10.00 -14.14
N GLY A 129 12.32 9.36 -14.05
CA GLY A 129 13.56 9.86 -14.66
C GLY A 129 14.83 9.11 -14.30
N GLY A 130 14.72 7.90 -13.72
CA GLY A 130 15.87 7.04 -13.37
C GLY A 130 16.62 6.45 -14.58
N GLY A 131 16.57 7.10 -15.73
CA GLY A 131 17.39 6.78 -16.90
C GLY A 131 18.76 7.45 -16.81
N ALA A 132 19.80 6.77 -17.29
CA ALA A 132 21.19 7.20 -17.20
C ALA A 132 21.53 8.38 -18.15
N ASP A 133 21.04 9.58 -17.86
CA ASP A 133 21.49 10.81 -18.52
C ASP A 133 22.62 11.49 -17.74
N SER A 134 23.52 12.18 -18.44
CA SER A 134 24.69 12.86 -17.85
C SER A 134 24.33 13.99 -16.86
N SER A 135 23.13 14.57 -16.96
CA SER A 135 22.55 15.48 -15.97
C SER A 135 22.30 14.80 -14.61
N ASN A 136 22.03 13.49 -14.60
CA ASN A 136 21.86 12.70 -13.39
C ASN A 136 23.19 12.50 -12.64
N ASP A 137 24.36 12.49 -13.31
CA ASP A 137 25.63 12.29 -12.60
C ASP A 137 26.09 13.53 -11.81
N VAL A 138 25.87 14.74 -12.34
CA VAL A 138 26.12 15.99 -11.59
C VAL A 138 25.17 16.12 -10.41
N MET A 139 23.89 15.81 -10.61
CA MET A 139 22.90 15.83 -9.52
C MET A 139 23.23 14.78 -8.46
N ARG A 140 23.60 13.57 -8.87
CA ARG A 140 24.03 12.49 -7.97
C ARG A 140 25.23 12.88 -7.14
N LYS A 141 26.29 13.43 -7.75
CA LYS A 141 27.47 13.93 -7.02
C LYS A 141 27.11 15.06 -6.05
N LYS A 142 26.21 15.98 -6.42
CA LYS A 142 25.72 17.01 -5.49
C LYS A 142 24.98 16.40 -4.30
N MET A 143 24.11 15.42 -4.53
CA MET A 143 23.41 14.71 -3.45
C MET A 143 24.38 13.92 -2.57
N GLU A 144 25.32 13.19 -3.15
CA GLU A 144 26.37 12.45 -2.42
C GLU A 144 27.19 13.40 -1.53
N ASN A 145 27.67 14.51 -2.09
CA ASN A 145 28.45 15.51 -1.34
C ASN A 145 27.63 16.14 -0.21
N TYR A 146 26.39 16.53 -0.48
CA TYR A 146 25.49 17.09 0.53
C TYR A 146 25.22 16.08 1.66
N THR A 147 24.87 14.86 1.29
CA THR A 147 24.51 13.78 2.22
C THR A 147 25.72 13.34 3.05
N SER A 148 26.91 13.31 2.45
CA SER A 148 28.18 13.04 3.13
C SER A 148 28.51 14.13 4.15
N SER A 149 28.37 15.41 3.76
CA SER A 149 28.57 16.53 4.69
C SER A 149 27.55 16.52 5.84
N PHE A 150 26.31 16.14 5.54
CA PHE A 150 25.26 16.03 6.54
C PHE A 150 25.58 14.92 7.57
N ILE A 151 25.94 13.71 7.13
CA ILE A 151 26.26 12.63 8.05
C ILE A 151 27.56 12.89 8.85
N GLU A 152 28.53 13.56 8.24
CA GLU A 152 29.75 14.03 8.89
C GLU A 152 29.40 14.96 10.05
N SER A 153 28.55 15.96 9.83
CA SER A 153 28.11 16.89 10.89
C SER A 153 27.39 16.20 12.06
N ILE A 154 26.66 15.11 11.77
CA ILE A 154 25.98 14.31 12.80
C ILE A 154 26.99 13.52 13.61
N ALA A 155 27.89 12.81 12.93
CA ALA A 155 28.91 11.99 13.56
C ALA A 155 29.84 12.84 14.43
N ASP A 156 30.29 14.00 13.95
CA ASP A 156 31.11 14.94 14.71
C ASP A 156 30.41 15.43 15.97
N LYS A 157 29.16 15.90 15.85
CA LYS A 157 28.38 16.40 16.99
C LYS A 157 28.16 15.35 18.08
N ARG A 158 28.07 14.07 17.70
CA ARG A 158 27.87 12.95 18.63
C ARG A 158 29.17 12.19 18.95
N HIS A 159 30.32 12.68 18.51
CA HIS A 159 31.64 12.06 18.72
C HIS A 159 31.71 10.58 18.25
N ARG A 160 31.04 10.29 17.14
CA ARG A 160 31.04 8.98 16.48
C ARG A 160 32.02 8.96 15.31
N ASN A 161 32.29 7.78 14.77
CA ASN A 161 33.25 7.61 13.69
C ASN A 161 32.80 8.27 12.37
N VAL A 162 33.37 9.46 12.11
CA VAL A 162 33.12 10.28 10.92
C VAL A 162 33.52 9.58 9.63
N GLU A 163 34.70 8.95 9.60
CA GLU A 163 35.21 8.25 8.40
C GLU A 163 34.29 7.11 7.99
N TRP A 164 33.83 6.32 8.97
CA TRP A 164 32.85 5.27 8.71
C TRP A 164 31.52 5.85 8.24
N ALA A 165 31.03 6.92 8.89
CA ALA A 165 29.77 7.56 8.52
C ALA A 165 29.79 8.06 7.06
N LYS A 166 30.85 8.74 6.64
CA LYS A 166 31.06 9.19 5.25
C LYS A 166 31.15 8.01 4.30
N SER A 167 31.86 6.95 4.68
CA SER A 167 31.96 5.73 3.88
C SER A 167 30.60 5.04 3.68
N ALA A 168 29.71 5.08 4.69
CA ALA A 168 28.37 4.52 4.57
C ALA A 168 27.54 5.22 3.49
N VAL A 169 27.77 6.52 3.29
CA VAL A 169 27.14 7.33 2.24
C VAL A 169 27.85 7.15 0.89
N LEU A 170 29.17 7.31 0.83
CA LEU A 170 29.90 7.37 -0.45
C LEU A 170 30.15 5.99 -1.07
N GLN A 171 30.31 4.95 -0.24
CA GLN A 171 30.70 3.61 -0.66
C GLN A 171 29.64 2.55 -0.31
N SER A 172 28.51 2.95 0.26
CA SER A 172 27.43 2.04 0.69
C SER A 172 27.88 0.97 1.69
N VAL A 173 28.91 1.23 2.51
CA VAL A 173 29.38 0.22 3.47
C VAL A 173 28.31 -0.07 4.52
N ALA A 174 28.26 -1.33 4.94
CA ALA A 174 27.41 -1.80 6.03
C ALA A 174 28.23 -2.66 7.00
N THR A 175 27.82 -2.66 8.26
CA THR A 175 28.56 -3.32 9.34
C THR A 175 27.62 -3.96 10.35
N THR A 176 28.10 -5.02 11.02
CA THR A 176 27.34 -5.71 12.07
C THR A 176 27.48 -4.98 13.40
N ALA A 177 26.56 -5.23 14.35
CA ALA A 177 26.61 -4.65 15.70
C ALA A 177 28.00 -4.70 16.36
N GLN A 178 28.69 -5.85 16.31
CA GLN A 178 30.02 -6.03 16.93
C GLN A 178 31.10 -5.18 16.26
N LYS A 179 31.05 -5.04 14.94
CA LYS A 179 32.00 -4.20 14.19
C LYS A 179 31.67 -2.72 14.36
N ALA A 180 30.39 -2.36 14.42
CA ALA A 180 29.91 -1.01 14.70
C ALA A 180 30.44 -0.52 16.06
N LEU A 181 30.30 -1.33 17.11
CA LEU A 181 30.78 -0.99 18.45
C LEU A 181 32.30 -0.78 18.47
N LYS A 182 33.06 -1.71 17.88
CA LYS A 182 34.53 -1.60 17.79
C LYS A 182 34.99 -0.38 17.01
N ALA A 183 34.24 0.01 16.00
CA ALA A 183 34.55 1.16 15.15
C ALA A 183 34.01 2.49 15.74
N ASN A 184 33.42 2.51 16.94
CA ASN A 184 32.79 3.70 17.54
C ASN A 184 31.67 4.31 16.66
N VAL A 185 30.88 3.44 16.02
CA VAL A 185 29.67 3.80 15.28
C VAL A 185 28.45 3.83 16.21
N ILE A 186 28.45 2.96 17.22
CA ILE A 186 27.42 2.84 18.24
C ILE A 186 28.07 2.77 19.63
N ASP A 187 27.28 3.00 20.67
CA ASP A 187 27.74 3.08 22.05
C ASP A 187 27.68 1.75 22.80
N LEU A 188 26.71 0.88 22.44
CA LEU A 188 26.48 -0.38 23.16
C LEU A 188 25.73 -1.43 22.34
N ILE A 189 25.82 -2.67 22.79
CA ILE A 189 25.06 -3.81 22.26
C ILE A 189 24.21 -4.38 23.40
N ALA A 190 22.90 -4.53 23.18
CA ALA A 190 21.97 -5.03 24.18
C ALA A 190 21.05 -6.10 23.58
N GLU A 191 20.78 -7.18 24.32
CA GLU A 191 19.98 -8.31 23.80
C GLU A 191 18.48 -7.97 23.65
N ASP A 192 17.96 -7.18 24.58
CA ASP A 192 16.59 -6.72 24.64
C ASP A 192 16.50 -5.37 25.39
N VAL A 193 15.30 -4.80 25.47
CA VAL A 193 15.06 -3.53 26.19
C VAL A 193 15.41 -3.63 27.69
N PRO A 194 15.04 -4.69 28.44
CA PRO A 194 15.49 -4.85 29.82
C PRO A 194 17.02 -4.85 30.00
N ASN A 195 17.76 -5.52 29.12
CA ASN A 195 19.21 -5.52 29.11
C ASN A 195 19.78 -4.14 28.77
N LEU A 196 19.16 -3.44 27.81
CA LEU A 196 19.48 -2.06 27.45
C LEU A 196 19.34 -1.13 28.66
N LEU A 197 18.21 -1.19 29.37
CA LEU A 197 17.94 -0.37 30.55
C LEU A 197 18.98 -0.57 31.66
N LYS A 198 19.46 -1.80 31.86
CA LYS A 198 20.56 -2.07 32.82
C LYS A 198 21.88 -1.45 32.38
N GLN A 199 22.18 -1.44 31.09
CA GLN A 199 23.42 -0.85 30.55
C GLN A 199 23.37 0.68 30.45
N LEU A 200 22.17 1.26 30.35
CA LEU A 200 21.94 2.71 30.35
C LEU A 200 22.03 3.31 31.75
N ASP A 201 21.78 2.51 32.80
CA ASP A 201 21.75 2.99 34.18
C ASP A 201 23.09 3.59 34.58
N GLY A 202 23.07 4.79 35.16
CA GLY A 202 24.27 5.52 35.56
C GLY A 202 25.04 6.20 34.41
N ARG A 203 24.62 6.05 33.14
CA ARG A 203 25.23 6.80 32.03
C ARG A 203 24.74 8.24 31.98
N THR A 204 25.59 9.14 31.51
CA THR A 204 25.22 10.54 31.26
C THR A 204 24.84 10.73 29.80
N ALA A 205 23.63 11.23 29.56
CA ALA A 205 23.11 11.57 28.23
C ALA A 205 22.23 12.83 28.33
N GLY A 206 22.26 13.70 27.31
CA GLY A 206 21.49 14.95 27.32
C GLY A 206 21.75 15.84 28.54
N GLY A 207 22.95 15.78 29.13
CA GLY A 207 23.33 16.55 30.33
C GLY A 207 22.79 16.03 31.67
N ARG A 208 22.17 14.84 31.71
CA ARG A 208 21.70 14.19 32.95
C ARG A 208 22.18 12.75 33.06
N THR A 209 22.32 12.25 34.28
CA THR A 209 22.59 10.84 34.55
C THR A 209 21.28 10.05 34.56
N LEU A 210 21.23 8.96 33.79
CA LEU A 210 20.06 8.11 33.61
C LEU A 210 19.87 7.16 34.81
N GLN A 211 18.63 7.02 35.28
CA GLN A 211 18.23 6.06 36.30
C GLN A 211 17.22 5.07 35.70
N THR A 212 17.72 4.00 35.08
CA THR A 212 16.93 3.12 34.20
C THR A 212 16.84 1.68 34.68
N ALA A 213 17.65 1.24 35.66
CA ALA A 213 17.76 -0.17 36.05
C ALA A 213 16.41 -0.85 36.41
N ASN A 214 15.49 -0.11 37.02
CA ASN A 214 14.14 -0.57 37.37
C ASN A 214 13.05 0.35 36.79
N ALA A 215 13.36 1.06 35.70
CA ALA A 215 12.41 1.99 35.12
C ALA A 215 11.22 1.25 34.50
N LYS A 216 10.02 1.82 34.68
CA LYS A 216 8.81 1.35 34.02
C LYS A 216 8.86 1.80 32.55
N ILE A 217 8.68 0.84 31.65
CA ILE A 217 8.58 1.10 30.21
C ILE A 217 7.14 1.57 29.91
N VAL A 218 7.02 2.72 29.26
CA VAL A 218 5.74 3.29 28.83
C VAL A 218 5.70 3.33 27.31
N ASP A 219 4.86 2.49 26.71
CA ASP A 219 4.67 2.49 25.27
C ASP A 219 3.89 3.74 24.83
N ILE A 220 4.45 4.49 23.88
CA ILE A 220 3.79 5.65 23.26
C ILE A 220 3.38 5.23 21.84
N PRO A 221 2.16 4.71 21.59
CA PRO A 221 1.80 4.21 20.26
C PRO A 221 1.59 5.36 19.26
N MET A 222 1.65 5.03 17.96
CA MET A 222 1.23 5.95 16.89
C MET A 222 -0.24 6.32 17.04
N SER A 223 -0.55 7.59 16.78
CA SER A 223 -1.92 8.10 16.73
C SER A 223 -2.69 7.51 15.53
N PRO A 224 -4.03 7.48 15.55
CA PRO A 224 -4.80 6.97 14.42
C PRO A 224 -4.47 7.69 13.10
N GLY A 225 -4.25 9.01 13.15
CA GLY A 225 -3.84 9.80 11.99
C GLY A 225 -2.48 9.37 11.45
N GLU A 226 -1.47 9.24 12.33
CA GLU A 226 -0.13 8.78 11.94
C GLU A 226 -0.16 7.38 11.31
N ARG A 227 -0.98 6.46 11.84
CA ARG A 227 -1.13 5.11 11.26
C ARG A 227 -1.73 5.14 9.86
N VAL A 228 -2.77 5.96 9.65
CA VAL A 228 -3.40 6.11 8.32
C VAL A 228 -2.41 6.74 7.34
N PHE A 229 -1.69 7.78 7.75
CA PHE A 229 -0.64 8.34 6.92
C PHE A 229 0.44 7.31 6.62
N GLN A 230 0.99 6.59 7.60
CA GLN A 230 2.01 5.56 7.35
C GLN A 230 1.54 4.48 6.36
N LEU A 231 0.25 4.11 6.42
CA LEU A 231 -0.36 3.16 5.50
C LEU A 231 -0.36 3.67 4.05
N ILE A 232 -0.61 4.96 3.82
CA ILE A 232 -0.61 5.59 2.49
C ILE A 232 0.78 5.47 1.81
N TRP A 233 1.86 5.42 2.58
CA TRP A 233 3.23 5.35 2.05
C TRP A 233 3.70 3.91 1.76
N ARG A 234 2.79 2.92 1.82
CA ARG A 234 3.10 1.53 1.51
C ARG A 234 2.88 1.21 0.03
N PRO A 235 3.84 0.57 -0.67
CA PRO A 235 3.68 0.13 -2.07
C PRO A 235 2.42 -0.71 -2.30
N GLU A 236 2.04 -1.52 -1.32
CA GLU A 236 0.84 -2.37 -1.37
C GLU A 236 -0.45 -1.55 -1.47
N VAL A 237 -0.52 -0.40 -0.79
CA VAL A 237 -1.70 0.46 -0.80
C VAL A 237 -1.82 1.19 -2.12
N MET A 238 -0.70 1.66 -2.68
CA MET A 238 -0.69 2.20 -4.04
C MET A 238 -1.10 1.13 -5.05
N PHE A 239 -0.66 -0.12 -4.91
CA PHE A 239 -1.10 -1.21 -5.78
C PHE A 239 -2.60 -1.52 -5.66
N LEU A 240 -3.17 -1.48 -4.45
CA LEU A 240 -4.62 -1.62 -4.26
C LEU A 240 -5.40 -0.47 -4.90
N LEU A 241 -4.93 0.77 -4.76
CA LEU A 241 -5.52 1.92 -5.44
C LEU A 241 -5.43 1.77 -6.96
N LEU A 242 -4.35 1.18 -7.49
CA LEU A 242 -4.20 0.89 -8.92
C LEU A 242 -5.26 -0.10 -9.41
N LEU A 243 -5.54 -1.14 -8.64
CA LEU A 243 -6.64 -2.07 -8.93
C LEU A 243 -7.99 -1.38 -8.88
N ILE A 244 -8.25 -0.54 -7.87
CA ILE A 244 -9.49 0.22 -7.74
C ILE A 244 -9.66 1.18 -8.92
N ALA A 245 -8.60 1.89 -9.32
CA ALA A 245 -8.58 2.75 -10.49
C ALA A 245 -8.88 1.96 -11.77
N MET A 246 -8.19 0.83 -11.98
CA MET A 246 -8.40 -0.06 -13.13
C MET A 246 -9.85 -0.53 -13.20
N TYR A 247 -10.40 -1.12 -12.15
CA TYR A 247 -11.77 -1.64 -12.14
C TYR A 247 -12.82 -0.53 -12.20
N GLY A 248 -12.57 0.64 -11.59
CA GLY A 248 -13.45 1.80 -11.68
C GLY A 248 -13.54 2.34 -13.11
N ILE A 249 -12.40 2.49 -13.79
CA ILE A 249 -12.32 2.91 -15.20
C ILE A 249 -13.03 1.89 -16.09
N ILE A 250 -12.72 0.60 -15.93
CA ILE A 250 -13.34 -0.47 -16.74
C ILE A 250 -14.85 -0.51 -16.49
N GLY A 251 -15.29 -0.38 -15.24
CA GLY A 251 -16.70 -0.39 -14.87
C GLY A 251 -17.49 0.77 -15.49
N GLU A 252 -16.97 2.00 -15.41
CA GLU A 252 -17.63 3.17 -16.00
C GLU A 252 -17.69 3.09 -17.53
N LEU A 253 -16.60 2.62 -18.17
CA LEU A 253 -16.57 2.46 -19.63
C LEU A 253 -17.50 1.35 -20.09
N SER A 254 -17.55 0.22 -19.38
CA SER A 254 -18.38 -0.96 -19.74
C SER A 254 -19.86 -0.76 -19.46
N SER A 255 -20.22 0.13 -18.53
CA SER A 255 -21.61 0.43 -18.18
C SER A 255 -21.78 1.94 -18.02
N PRO A 256 -21.86 2.69 -19.14
CA PRO A 256 -22.01 4.13 -19.10
C PRO A 256 -23.22 4.55 -18.26
N GLY A 257 -23.02 5.45 -17.28
CA GLY A 257 -24.09 5.96 -16.42
C GLY A 257 -24.19 5.28 -15.05
N ALA A 258 -23.29 4.36 -14.71
CA ALA A 258 -23.19 3.81 -13.35
C ALA A 258 -22.69 4.86 -12.34
N ILE A 259 -21.90 5.85 -12.78
CA ILE A 259 -21.34 7.01 -12.03
C ILE A 259 -20.40 6.63 -10.89
N LEU A 260 -20.82 5.72 -9.99
CA LEU A 260 -20.06 5.27 -8.83
C LEU A 260 -18.70 4.65 -9.22
N PRO A 261 -18.59 3.73 -10.20
CA PRO A 261 -17.29 3.18 -10.60
C PRO A 261 -16.36 4.26 -11.16
N GLY A 262 -16.91 5.20 -11.95
CA GLY A 262 -16.14 6.31 -12.52
C GLY A 262 -15.59 7.26 -11.46
N VAL A 263 -16.41 7.65 -10.48
CA VAL A 263 -15.97 8.53 -9.37
C VAL A 263 -14.92 7.86 -8.51
N VAL A 264 -15.15 6.60 -8.11
CA VAL A 264 -14.18 5.84 -7.29
C VAL A 264 -12.88 5.64 -8.06
N GLY A 265 -12.96 5.31 -9.35
CA GLY A 265 -11.79 5.19 -10.22
C GLY A 265 -11.01 6.49 -10.36
N ALA A 266 -11.68 7.61 -10.58
CA ALA A 266 -11.05 8.92 -10.72
C ALA A 266 -10.34 9.38 -9.43
N ILE A 267 -10.97 9.20 -8.27
CA ILE A 267 -10.35 9.50 -6.97
C ILE A 267 -9.10 8.62 -6.78
N ALA A 268 -9.20 7.32 -7.09
CA ALA A 268 -8.08 6.41 -7.00
C ALA A 268 -6.92 6.83 -7.93
N VAL A 269 -7.20 7.29 -9.16
CA VAL A 269 -6.18 7.84 -10.07
C VAL A 269 -5.49 9.07 -9.48
N ILE A 270 -6.24 10.02 -8.91
CA ILE A 270 -5.64 11.21 -8.28
C ILE A 270 -4.71 10.82 -7.13
N LEU A 271 -5.15 9.90 -6.27
CA LEU A 271 -4.35 9.40 -5.15
C LEU A 271 -3.11 8.63 -5.64
N LEU A 272 -3.23 7.87 -6.72
CA LEU A 272 -2.09 7.20 -7.37
C LEU A 272 -1.06 8.20 -7.87
N LEU A 273 -1.50 9.27 -8.55
CA LEU A 273 -0.60 10.32 -9.03
C LEU A 273 0.13 10.98 -7.87
N PHE A 274 -0.59 11.28 -6.77
CA PHE A 274 0.02 11.80 -5.55
C PHE A 274 1.07 10.84 -4.96
N MET A 275 0.73 9.56 -4.78
CA MET A 275 1.67 8.55 -4.26
C MET A 275 2.85 8.29 -5.20
N SER A 276 2.66 8.42 -6.52
CA SER A 276 3.72 8.20 -7.51
C SER A 276 4.81 9.26 -7.47
N ALA A 277 4.50 10.45 -6.95
CA ALA A 277 5.50 11.50 -6.73
C ALA A 277 6.49 11.14 -5.61
N THR A 278 6.11 10.21 -4.75
CA THR A 278 6.82 9.89 -3.52
C THR A 278 7.39 8.49 -3.48
N LEU A 279 6.71 7.53 -4.12
CA LEU A 279 7.17 6.16 -4.26
C LEU A 279 8.01 6.00 -5.54
N PRO A 280 8.98 5.07 -5.57
CA PRO A 280 9.84 4.84 -6.72
C PRO A 280 9.11 4.11 -7.85
N VAL A 281 8.13 4.76 -8.47
CA VAL A 281 7.31 4.18 -9.54
C VAL A 281 8.09 4.14 -10.85
N ASN A 282 8.05 2.98 -11.51
CA ASN A 282 8.62 2.78 -12.82
C ASN A 282 7.59 3.12 -13.91
N VAL A 283 7.95 4.06 -14.78
CA VAL A 283 7.13 4.49 -15.94
C VAL A 283 6.71 3.29 -16.79
N ALA A 284 7.62 2.35 -17.07
CA ALA A 284 7.34 1.19 -17.91
C ALA A 284 6.30 0.27 -17.28
N GLY A 285 6.37 0.06 -15.96
CA GLY A 285 5.38 -0.70 -15.21
C GLY A 285 3.99 -0.04 -15.29
N LEU A 286 3.92 1.27 -15.08
CA LEU A 286 2.68 2.03 -15.19
C LEU A 286 2.09 2.01 -16.61
N ALA A 287 2.94 2.13 -17.64
CA ALA A 287 2.53 2.06 -19.04
C ALA A 287 1.96 0.68 -19.40
N LEU A 288 2.57 -0.40 -18.92
CA LEU A 288 2.06 -1.77 -19.10
C LEU A 288 0.71 -1.99 -18.43
N ILE A 289 0.49 -1.39 -17.26
CA ILE A 289 -0.83 -1.42 -16.59
C ILE A 289 -1.86 -0.62 -17.39
N GLY A 290 -1.50 0.56 -17.89
CA GLY A 290 -2.37 1.34 -18.78
C GLY A 290 -2.73 0.57 -20.05
N LEU A 291 -1.76 -0.15 -20.65
CA LEU A 291 -1.99 -1.05 -21.77
C LEU A 291 -2.95 -2.18 -21.39
N ALA A 292 -2.79 -2.81 -20.22
CA ALA A 292 -3.71 -3.85 -19.75
C ALA A 292 -5.15 -3.33 -19.65
N ILE A 293 -5.35 -2.14 -19.06
CA ILE A 293 -6.67 -1.47 -19.00
C ILE A 293 -7.25 -1.31 -20.40
N ALA A 294 -6.48 -0.76 -21.34
CA ALA A 294 -6.93 -0.55 -22.71
C ALA A 294 -7.32 -1.88 -23.40
N LEU A 295 -6.49 -2.92 -23.27
CA LEU A 295 -6.78 -4.24 -23.85
C LEU A 295 -8.05 -4.85 -23.26
N PHE A 296 -8.25 -4.76 -21.94
CA PHE A 296 -9.47 -5.26 -21.29
C PHE A 296 -10.72 -4.50 -21.73
N VAL A 297 -10.66 -3.16 -21.84
CA VAL A 297 -11.78 -2.36 -22.32
C VAL A 297 -12.12 -2.71 -23.77
N ILE A 298 -11.11 -2.81 -24.65
CA ILE A 298 -11.34 -3.14 -26.06
C ILE A 298 -11.95 -4.54 -26.20
N ASP A 299 -11.51 -5.53 -25.41
CA ASP A 299 -12.06 -6.89 -25.43
C ASP A 299 -13.53 -6.96 -24.98
N VAL A 300 -13.99 -6.02 -24.15
CA VAL A 300 -15.42 -5.93 -23.77
C VAL A 300 -16.28 -5.48 -24.96
N PHE A 301 -15.76 -4.61 -25.82
CA PHE A 301 -16.49 -4.05 -26.96
C PHE A 301 -16.25 -4.78 -28.28
N THR A 302 -15.25 -5.65 -28.37
CA THR A 302 -14.88 -6.34 -29.61
C THR A 302 -14.87 -7.86 -29.44
N PRO A 303 -15.37 -8.63 -30.43
CA PRO A 303 -15.37 -10.09 -30.37
C PRO A 303 -13.99 -10.66 -30.73
N THR A 304 -13.02 -10.50 -29.83
CA THR A 304 -11.60 -10.89 -30.03
C THR A 304 -11.25 -12.28 -29.51
N HIS A 305 -12.26 -13.09 -29.13
CA HIS A 305 -12.11 -14.48 -28.71
C HIS A 305 -11.08 -14.68 -27.58
N GLY A 306 -10.87 -13.67 -26.73
CA GLY A 306 -10.00 -13.72 -25.56
C GLY A 306 -8.51 -13.47 -25.82
N VAL A 307 -8.08 -13.17 -27.05
CA VAL A 307 -6.67 -12.80 -27.34
C VAL A 307 -6.28 -11.50 -26.62
N LEU A 308 -7.17 -10.51 -26.62
CA LEU A 308 -6.96 -9.25 -25.91
C LEU A 308 -6.95 -9.45 -24.39
N THR A 309 -7.84 -10.30 -23.82
CA THR A 309 -7.76 -10.69 -22.40
C THR A 309 -6.42 -11.33 -22.05
N ALA A 310 -5.92 -12.27 -22.87
CA ALA A 310 -4.63 -12.90 -22.60
C ALA A 310 -3.49 -11.88 -22.62
N GLY A 311 -3.48 -10.98 -23.62
CA GLY A 311 -2.54 -9.86 -23.68
C GLY A 311 -2.65 -8.94 -22.47
N GLY A 312 -3.87 -8.58 -22.07
CA GLY A 312 -4.14 -7.72 -20.91
C GLY A 312 -3.65 -8.33 -19.59
N VAL A 313 -3.86 -9.64 -19.38
CA VAL A 313 -3.35 -10.35 -18.19
C VAL A 313 -1.82 -10.37 -18.17
N VAL A 314 -1.17 -10.64 -19.30
CA VAL A 314 0.30 -10.63 -19.39
C VAL A 314 0.85 -9.22 -19.15
N SER A 315 0.28 -8.20 -19.81
CA SER A 315 0.65 -6.80 -19.59
C SER A 315 0.44 -6.36 -18.15
N PHE A 316 -0.68 -6.77 -17.52
CA PHE A 316 -0.94 -6.48 -16.11
C PHE A 316 0.11 -7.12 -15.20
N PHE A 317 0.41 -8.41 -15.39
CA PHE A 317 1.39 -9.12 -14.58
C PHE A 317 2.79 -8.52 -14.70
N LEU A 318 3.25 -8.27 -15.93
CA LEU A 318 4.55 -7.64 -16.18
C LEU A 318 4.58 -6.20 -15.65
N GLY A 319 3.49 -5.45 -15.85
CA GLY A 319 3.34 -4.10 -15.31
C GLY A 319 3.43 -4.06 -13.79
N ALA A 320 2.71 -4.94 -13.09
CA ALA A 320 2.74 -5.07 -11.63
C ALA A 320 4.11 -5.50 -11.10
N LEU A 321 4.79 -6.40 -11.81
CA LEU A 321 6.15 -6.86 -11.48
C LEU A 321 7.19 -5.74 -11.61
N MET A 322 7.01 -4.86 -12.59
CA MET A 322 7.90 -3.73 -12.87
C MET A 322 7.50 -2.43 -12.17
N LEU A 323 6.32 -2.36 -11.56
CA LEU A 323 5.68 -1.13 -11.07
C LEU A 323 6.54 -0.32 -10.11
N PHE A 324 7.27 -0.98 -9.21
CA PHE A 324 8.19 -0.35 -8.27
C PHE A 324 9.64 -0.69 -8.59
N ASN A 325 10.51 0.31 -8.53
CA ASN A 325 11.94 0.10 -8.74
C ASN A 325 12.52 -0.73 -7.58
N ARG A 326 13.17 -1.86 -7.93
CA ARG A 326 13.80 -2.78 -6.95
C ARG A 326 15.12 -2.25 -6.39
N ALA A 327 15.62 -1.12 -6.87
CA ALA A 327 16.86 -0.51 -6.39
C ALA A 327 16.79 -0.04 -4.92
N ALA A 328 15.59 0.16 -4.37
CA ALA A 328 15.40 0.52 -2.96
C ALA A 328 14.90 -0.70 -2.15
N PRO A 329 15.70 -1.23 -1.21
CA PRO A 329 15.26 -2.30 -0.31
C PRO A 329 13.97 -1.90 0.42
N GLY A 330 13.00 -2.81 0.54
CA GLY A 330 11.74 -2.59 1.25
C GLY A 330 10.62 -1.88 0.47
N PHE A 331 10.88 -1.35 -0.74
CA PHE A 331 9.84 -0.75 -1.60
C PHE A 331 9.34 -1.66 -2.72
N ALA A 332 9.88 -2.88 -2.83
CA ALA A 332 9.45 -3.86 -3.80
C ALA A 332 8.11 -4.49 -3.39
N LEU A 333 7.16 -4.56 -4.33
CA LEU A 333 5.90 -5.27 -4.11
C LEU A 333 6.15 -6.78 -4.09
N SER A 334 5.77 -7.44 -3.01
CA SER A 334 5.97 -8.89 -2.88
C SER A 334 5.13 -9.66 -3.91
N LEU A 335 5.64 -10.80 -4.38
CA LEU A 335 4.87 -11.71 -5.26
C LEU A 335 3.55 -12.18 -4.62
N ALA A 336 3.46 -12.19 -3.29
CA ALA A 336 2.23 -12.54 -2.56
C ALA A 336 1.08 -11.55 -2.82
N TRP A 337 1.35 -10.32 -3.27
CA TRP A 337 0.32 -9.37 -3.72
C TRP A 337 0.05 -9.49 -5.22
N ILE A 338 1.11 -9.65 -6.01
CA ILE A 338 1.02 -9.66 -7.48
C ILE A 338 0.30 -10.92 -7.98
N ILE A 339 0.66 -12.10 -7.48
CA ILE A 339 0.10 -13.37 -7.97
C ILE A 339 -1.42 -13.44 -7.72
N PRO A 340 -1.94 -13.24 -6.49
CA PRO A 340 -3.38 -13.28 -6.27
C PRO A 340 -4.14 -12.23 -7.08
N ALA A 341 -3.64 -10.98 -7.15
CA ALA A 341 -4.27 -9.94 -7.95
C ALA A 341 -4.34 -10.31 -9.44
N THR A 342 -3.28 -10.89 -9.98
CA THR A 342 -3.22 -11.35 -11.37
C THR A 342 -4.19 -12.50 -11.61
N VAL A 343 -4.23 -13.50 -10.72
CA VAL A 343 -5.15 -14.65 -10.82
C VAL A 343 -6.61 -14.21 -10.72
N ILE A 344 -6.94 -13.32 -9.79
CA ILE A 344 -8.29 -12.76 -9.65
C ILE A 344 -8.68 -12.01 -10.92
N THR A 345 -7.81 -11.13 -11.41
CA THR A 345 -8.05 -10.35 -12.64
C THR A 345 -8.22 -11.26 -13.85
N ALA A 346 -7.35 -12.25 -14.02
CA ALA A 346 -7.45 -13.22 -15.11
C ALA A 346 -8.75 -14.03 -15.03
N THR A 347 -9.10 -14.53 -13.86
CA THR A 347 -10.33 -15.32 -13.64
C THR A 347 -11.57 -14.48 -13.94
N PHE A 348 -11.59 -13.22 -13.50
CA PHE A 348 -12.69 -12.29 -13.76
C PHE A 348 -12.88 -12.07 -15.27
N PHE A 349 -11.83 -11.70 -16.02
CA PHE A 349 -11.95 -11.46 -17.45
C PHE A 349 -12.24 -12.73 -18.27
N ILE A 350 -11.61 -13.86 -17.93
CA ILE A 350 -11.93 -15.15 -18.56
C ILE A 350 -13.41 -15.50 -18.35
N PHE A 351 -13.95 -15.25 -17.15
CA PHE A 351 -15.37 -15.47 -16.86
C PHE A 351 -16.28 -14.54 -17.67
N VAL A 352 -15.96 -13.24 -17.73
CA VAL A 352 -16.74 -12.24 -18.49
C VAL A 352 -16.74 -12.58 -19.99
N VAL A 353 -15.56 -12.82 -20.57
CA VAL A 353 -15.42 -13.23 -21.98
C VAL A 353 -16.12 -14.55 -22.23
N GLY A 354 -15.95 -15.55 -21.37
CA GLY A 354 -16.62 -16.85 -21.50
C GLY A 354 -18.15 -16.73 -21.47
N LYS A 355 -18.70 -15.84 -20.64
CA LYS A 355 -20.14 -15.52 -20.61
C LYS A 355 -20.58 -14.75 -21.86
N GLY A 356 -19.78 -13.79 -22.34
CA GLY A 356 -20.05 -13.05 -23.57
C GLY A 356 -20.10 -13.95 -24.81
N ILE A 357 -19.10 -14.81 -24.97
CA ILE A 357 -19.03 -15.83 -26.03
C ILE A 357 -20.26 -16.75 -25.93
N ARG A 358 -20.56 -17.27 -24.74
CA ARG A 358 -21.74 -18.14 -24.55
C ARG A 358 -23.05 -17.43 -24.85
N ALA A 359 -23.17 -16.14 -24.55
CA ALA A 359 -24.36 -15.34 -24.87
C ALA A 359 -24.53 -15.18 -26.40
N GLN A 360 -23.43 -14.97 -27.14
CA GLN A 360 -23.47 -14.89 -28.61
C GLN A 360 -23.87 -16.21 -29.26
N PHE A 361 -23.49 -17.35 -28.67
CA PHE A 361 -23.88 -18.67 -29.16
C PHE A 361 -25.20 -19.20 -28.55
N THR A 362 -25.88 -18.42 -27.72
CA THR A 362 -27.19 -18.81 -27.20
C THR A 362 -28.24 -18.59 -28.29
N PRO A 363 -29.05 -19.60 -28.67
CA PRO A 363 -30.08 -19.42 -29.67
C PRO A 363 -31.04 -18.31 -29.25
N VAL A 364 -31.40 -17.44 -30.21
CA VAL A 364 -32.29 -16.30 -30.00
C VAL A 364 -33.61 -16.81 -29.42
N ARG A 365 -33.89 -16.50 -28.14
CA ARG A 365 -35.10 -16.95 -27.43
C ARG A 365 -36.28 -15.99 -27.56
N ALA A 366 -36.08 -14.81 -28.12
CA ALA A 366 -37.12 -13.80 -28.35
C ALA A 366 -36.80 -12.98 -29.59
N GLY A 367 -37.81 -12.74 -30.42
CA GLY A 367 -37.69 -12.00 -31.67
C GLY A 367 -38.18 -12.81 -32.87
N THR A 368 -38.51 -12.12 -33.95
CA THR A 368 -39.22 -12.64 -35.12
C THR A 368 -38.58 -13.80 -35.90
N GLU A 369 -37.35 -14.19 -35.55
CA GLU A 369 -36.67 -15.38 -36.08
C GLU A 369 -37.15 -16.68 -35.42
N THR A 370 -37.78 -16.61 -34.24
CA THR A 370 -38.40 -17.77 -33.57
C THR A 370 -39.71 -18.21 -34.22
N MET A 371 -40.26 -17.40 -35.14
CA MET A 371 -41.49 -17.71 -35.86
C MET A 371 -41.27 -18.80 -36.91
N ILE A 372 -40.07 -18.87 -37.50
CA ILE A 372 -39.74 -19.85 -38.54
C ILE A 372 -39.75 -21.26 -37.93
N GLY A 373 -40.49 -22.17 -38.55
CA GLY A 373 -40.71 -23.55 -38.08
C GLY A 373 -41.85 -23.70 -37.06
N LYS A 374 -42.55 -22.62 -36.69
CA LYS A 374 -43.72 -22.68 -35.80
C LYS A 374 -45.02 -22.82 -36.58
N ARG A 375 -46.02 -23.42 -35.92
CA ARG A 375 -47.37 -23.59 -36.46
C ARG A 375 -48.21 -22.34 -36.26
N VAL A 376 -48.98 -21.98 -37.28
CA VAL A 376 -49.91 -20.85 -37.33
C VAL A 376 -51.28 -21.33 -37.82
N ILE A 377 -52.35 -20.62 -37.48
CA ILE A 377 -53.70 -20.95 -37.95
C ILE A 377 -54.14 -19.89 -38.96
N ALA A 378 -54.60 -20.30 -40.15
CA ALA A 378 -55.13 -19.37 -41.14
C ALA A 378 -56.48 -18.78 -40.68
N LEU A 379 -56.59 -17.45 -40.67
CA LEU A 379 -57.84 -16.72 -40.38
C LEU A 379 -58.63 -16.42 -41.65
N SER A 380 -57.94 -16.29 -42.78
CA SER A 380 -58.53 -16.15 -44.11
C SER A 380 -57.86 -17.13 -45.07
N LEU A 381 -58.47 -17.33 -46.25
CA LEU A 381 -57.82 -18.02 -47.35
C LEU A 381 -56.46 -17.36 -47.59
N THR A 382 -55.40 -18.14 -47.44
CA THR A 382 -54.01 -17.66 -47.55
C THR A 382 -53.37 -18.31 -48.76
N ASP A 383 -53.22 -17.54 -49.85
CA ASP A 383 -52.63 -17.97 -51.11
C ASP A 383 -51.49 -17.01 -51.53
N SER A 384 -51.10 -17.03 -52.81
CA SER A 384 -50.03 -16.18 -53.34
C SER A 384 -50.40 -14.69 -53.43
N ARG A 385 -51.67 -14.34 -53.31
CA ARG A 385 -52.19 -12.95 -53.32
C ARG A 385 -52.23 -12.36 -51.92
N GLY A 386 -52.17 -13.20 -50.89
CA GLY A 386 -52.13 -12.79 -49.48
C GLY A 386 -53.32 -13.31 -48.68
N GLY A 387 -53.14 -13.36 -47.37
CA GLY A 387 -54.13 -13.75 -46.37
C GLY A 387 -53.67 -13.34 -44.98
N GLN A 388 -54.39 -13.79 -43.95
CA GLN A 388 -54.06 -13.53 -42.56
C GLN A 388 -53.94 -14.83 -41.77
N VAL A 389 -52.94 -14.91 -40.92
CA VAL A 389 -52.73 -16.01 -39.97
C VAL A 389 -52.67 -15.48 -38.54
N PHE A 390 -53.05 -16.34 -37.60
CA PHE A 390 -52.96 -16.07 -36.17
C PHE A 390 -51.74 -16.78 -35.58
N PHE A 391 -50.87 -16.02 -34.91
CA PHE A 391 -49.67 -16.53 -34.27
C PHE A 391 -49.45 -15.84 -32.92
N GLU A 392 -49.28 -16.61 -31.84
CA GLU A 392 -48.98 -16.14 -30.47
C GLU A 392 -49.81 -14.93 -29.98
N GLY A 393 -51.10 -14.86 -30.34
CA GLY A 393 -52.00 -13.79 -29.91
C GLY A 393 -52.14 -12.62 -30.88
N GLU A 394 -51.38 -12.61 -31.98
CA GLU A 394 -51.34 -11.53 -32.97
C GLU A 394 -51.84 -11.97 -34.35
N ARG A 395 -52.36 -11.01 -35.12
CA ARG A 395 -52.76 -11.19 -36.53
C ARG A 395 -51.62 -10.75 -37.45
N TRP A 396 -51.17 -11.67 -38.28
CA TRP A 396 -50.09 -11.44 -39.23
C TRP A 396 -50.59 -11.59 -40.67
N ASN A 397 -50.11 -10.73 -41.56
CA ASN A 397 -50.29 -10.97 -42.99
C ASN A 397 -49.44 -12.17 -43.39
N ALA A 398 -49.96 -13.02 -44.27
CA ALA A 398 -49.25 -14.20 -44.74
C ALA A 398 -49.49 -14.43 -46.23
N VAL A 399 -48.54 -15.11 -46.86
CA VAL A 399 -48.64 -15.60 -48.24
C VAL A 399 -48.26 -17.08 -48.26
N SER A 400 -48.93 -17.85 -49.10
CA SER A 400 -48.59 -19.26 -49.31
C SER A 400 -48.51 -19.61 -50.79
N LYS A 401 -47.56 -20.47 -51.15
CA LYS A 401 -47.50 -21.05 -52.50
C LYS A 401 -48.62 -22.08 -52.73
N THR A 402 -49.14 -22.67 -51.66
CA THR A 402 -50.23 -23.65 -51.70
C THR A 402 -51.37 -23.10 -50.84
N PRO A 403 -52.60 -22.98 -51.36
CA PRO A 403 -53.70 -22.38 -50.60
C PRO A 403 -53.94 -23.07 -49.25
N ILE A 404 -54.10 -22.26 -48.20
CA ILE A 404 -54.48 -22.70 -46.85
C ILE A 404 -55.87 -22.13 -46.56
N GLU A 405 -56.84 -23.01 -46.31
CA GLU A 405 -58.21 -22.60 -46.01
C GLU A 405 -58.35 -22.02 -44.59
N PRO A 406 -59.33 -21.15 -44.33
CA PRO A 406 -59.61 -20.65 -42.98
C PRO A 406 -59.77 -21.79 -41.96
N GLY A 407 -59.07 -21.68 -40.83
CA GLY A 407 -59.06 -22.68 -39.76
C GLY A 407 -58.01 -23.79 -39.92
N GLN A 408 -57.32 -23.89 -41.07
CA GLN A 408 -56.25 -24.86 -41.27
C GLN A 408 -54.92 -24.38 -40.67
N SER A 409 -54.09 -25.36 -40.27
CA SER A 409 -52.74 -25.09 -39.74
C SER A 409 -51.70 -24.99 -40.85
N GLY A 410 -50.82 -24.00 -40.75
CA GLY A 410 -49.65 -23.84 -41.59
C GLY A 410 -48.36 -23.75 -40.77
N GLU A 411 -47.22 -23.95 -41.41
CA GLU A 411 -45.89 -23.76 -40.82
C GLU A 411 -45.23 -22.54 -41.44
N VAL A 412 -44.67 -21.65 -40.62
CA VAL A 412 -43.94 -20.47 -41.11
C VAL A 412 -42.58 -20.91 -41.65
N THR A 413 -42.30 -20.58 -42.90
CA THR A 413 -41.07 -20.93 -43.62
C THR A 413 -40.12 -19.75 -43.78
N GLY A 414 -40.61 -18.53 -43.57
CA GLY A 414 -39.82 -17.31 -43.67
C GLY A 414 -40.68 -16.08 -43.44
N ARG A 415 -40.05 -14.91 -43.43
CA ARG A 415 -40.72 -13.61 -43.24
C ARG A 415 -40.14 -12.61 -44.23
N ASN A 416 -40.99 -11.79 -44.80
CA ASN A 416 -40.58 -10.62 -45.59
C ASN A 416 -41.34 -9.39 -45.09
N GLY A 417 -40.65 -8.48 -44.38
CA GLY A 417 -41.29 -7.30 -43.78
C GLY A 417 -42.36 -7.68 -42.75
N LEU A 418 -43.61 -7.25 -42.93
CA LEU A 418 -44.73 -7.59 -42.04
C LEU A 418 -45.57 -8.78 -42.55
N THR A 419 -45.03 -9.55 -43.51
CA THR A 419 -45.72 -10.69 -44.14
C THR A 419 -44.96 -12.00 -43.88
N LEU A 420 -45.66 -13.04 -43.44
CA LEU A 420 -45.13 -14.38 -43.21
C LEU A 420 -45.30 -15.27 -44.44
N ASN A 421 -44.26 -16.01 -44.80
CA ASN A 421 -44.35 -17.07 -45.79
C ASN A 421 -44.74 -18.35 -45.07
N VAL A 422 -45.92 -18.90 -45.39
CA VAL A 422 -46.44 -20.10 -44.73
C VAL A 422 -46.63 -21.23 -45.74
N LYS A 423 -46.48 -22.48 -45.30
CA LYS A 423 -46.85 -23.67 -46.10
C LYS A 423 -47.90 -24.48 -45.33
N PRO A 424 -48.80 -25.21 -46.01
CA PRO A 424 -49.72 -26.12 -45.34
C PRO A 424 -48.95 -27.15 -44.52
N THR A 425 -49.39 -27.42 -43.30
CA THR A 425 -48.92 -28.58 -42.53
C THR A 425 -49.84 -29.74 -42.88
N THR A 426 -49.32 -30.79 -43.52
CA THR A 426 -50.05 -32.05 -43.75
C THR A 426 -50.47 -32.72 -42.46
#